data_AF-A0A101WAB2-F1
#
_entry.id   AF-A0A101WAB2-F1
#
_cell.length_a   1.000
_cell.length_b   1.000
_cell.length_c   1.000
_cell.angle_alpha   90.00
_cell.angle_beta   90.00
_cell.angle_gamma   90.00
#
_symmetry.space_group_name_H-M   'P 1'
#
loop_
_entity.id
_entity.type
_entity.pdbx_description
1 polymer ?
#
loop_
_entity_poly.entity_id
_entity_poly.type
_entity_poly.pdbx_seq_one_letter_code
_entity_poly.pdbx_strand_id
1 'polypeptide(L)'
;MAISITRAVTFFSAAATGLLLAPNDVVLAKSGKQYEVQEYKFKKPMHGYDGQAAGGYYCSYVRIPDRKCKIVSGQEVCKTKGWILRQECR
;
A
#
# COMPACT_ATOMS: atom_id res chain seq x y z
N MET A 1 -43.88 -16.89 -52.43
CA MET A 1 -43.02 -16.55 -51.27
C MET A 1 -42.49 -15.15 -51.51
N ALA A 2 -43.10 -14.12 -50.89
CA ALA A 2 -42.75 -12.72 -51.10
C ALA A 2 -42.15 -12.16 -49.79
N ILE A 3 -40.94 -11.62 -49.89
CA ILE A 3 -40.14 -11.10 -48.78
C ILE A 3 -40.34 -9.59 -48.75
N SER A 4 -40.90 -9.07 -47.65
CA SER A 4 -40.87 -7.65 -47.33
C SER A 4 -40.39 -7.50 -45.90
N ILE A 5 -39.16 -7.01 -45.74
CA ILE A 5 -38.63 -6.59 -44.44
C ILE A 5 -38.29 -5.11 -44.57
N THR A 6 -39.20 -4.28 -44.09
CA THR A 6 -39.05 -2.83 -44.00
C THR A 6 -37.95 -2.51 -42.98
N ARG A 7 -36.84 -1.94 -43.45
CA ARG A 7 -35.73 -1.48 -42.60
C ARG A 7 -36.12 -0.19 -41.88
N ALA A 8 -36.46 -0.27 -40.59
CA ALA A 8 -36.49 0.90 -39.73
C ALA A 8 -35.08 1.17 -39.19
N VAL A 9 -34.47 2.28 -39.62
CA VAL A 9 -33.17 2.76 -39.13
C VAL A 9 -33.42 3.62 -37.91
N THR A 10 -33.10 3.12 -36.72
CA THR A 10 -33.07 3.92 -35.49
C THR A 10 -31.63 4.37 -35.22
N PHE A 11 -31.38 5.66 -35.41
CA PHE A 11 -30.12 6.32 -35.02
C PHE A 11 -30.07 6.44 -33.49
N PHE A 12 -29.22 5.64 -32.85
CA PHE A 12 -28.83 5.82 -31.45
C PHE A 12 -27.61 6.73 -31.40
N SER A 13 -27.79 8.02 -31.09
CA SER A 13 -26.67 8.89 -30.70
C SER A 13 -26.26 8.56 -29.27
N ALA A 14 -25.26 7.69 -29.12
CA ALA A 14 -24.58 7.47 -27.85
C ALA A 14 -23.52 8.56 -27.66
N ALA A 15 -23.75 9.46 -26.71
CA ALA A 15 -22.73 10.38 -26.21
C ALA A 15 -21.59 9.57 -25.59
N ALA A 16 -20.44 9.53 -26.26
CA ALA A 16 -19.24 8.89 -25.75
C ALA A 16 -18.70 9.71 -24.56
N THR A 17 -19.12 9.35 -23.35
CA THR A 17 -18.46 9.83 -22.12
C THR A 17 -17.10 9.13 -22.05
N GLY A 18 -16.03 9.88 -22.32
CA GLY A 18 -14.67 9.38 -22.27
C GLY A 18 -14.34 8.86 -20.87
N LEU A 19 -14.21 7.55 -20.73
CA LEU A 19 -13.67 6.92 -19.54
C LEU A 19 -12.13 7.00 -19.65
N LEU A 20 -11.54 8.02 -19.01
CA LEU A 20 -10.09 8.08 -18.80
C LEU A 20 -9.71 6.97 -17.81
N LEU A 21 -9.42 5.78 -18.33
CA LEU A 21 -8.75 4.74 -17.57
C LEU A 21 -7.30 5.18 -17.37
N ALA A 22 -6.99 5.70 -16.18
CA ALA A 22 -5.62 5.90 -15.75
C ALA A 22 -4.85 4.56 -15.84
N PRO A 23 -3.60 4.54 -16.33
CA PRO A 23 -2.80 3.33 -16.31
C PRO A 23 -2.59 2.91 -14.85
N ASN A 24 -3.12 1.75 -14.50
CA ASN A 24 -2.79 1.08 -13.24
C ASN A 24 -1.29 0.76 -13.28
N ASP A 25 -0.54 1.24 -12.31
CA ASP A 25 0.88 0.91 -12.16
C ASP A 25 1.06 -0.62 -12.24
N VAL A 26 1.79 -1.07 -13.25
CA VAL A 26 2.11 -2.49 -13.41
C VAL A 26 3.07 -2.87 -12.29
N VAL A 27 2.53 -3.46 -11.22
CA VAL A 27 3.34 -4.12 -10.20
C VAL A 27 4.00 -5.32 -10.85
N LEU A 28 5.27 -5.14 -11.23
CA LEU A 28 6.13 -6.20 -11.74
C LEU A 28 6.23 -7.30 -10.68
N ALA A 29 5.48 -8.39 -10.84
CA ALA A 29 5.55 -9.57 -9.99
C ALA A 29 6.91 -10.25 -10.16
N LYS A 30 7.91 -9.76 -9.42
CA LYS A 30 9.24 -10.37 -9.31
C LYS A 30 9.09 -11.69 -8.55
N SER A 31 9.06 -12.79 -9.29
CA SER A 31 9.04 -14.16 -8.75
C SER A 31 10.39 -14.46 -8.08
N GLY A 32 10.38 -14.41 -6.75
CA GLY A 32 11.50 -14.64 -5.85
C GLY A 32 11.09 -14.15 -4.47
N LYS A 33 11.49 -14.81 -3.38
CA LYS A 33 11.12 -14.37 -2.01
C LYS A 33 11.46 -12.89 -1.86
N GLN A 34 10.45 -12.03 -1.82
CA GLN A 34 10.66 -10.60 -1.77
C GLN A 34 11.02 -10.22 -0.35
N TYR A 35 12.16 -9.55 -0.19
CA TYR A 35 12.47 -8.87 1.06
C TYR A 35 11.47 -7.72 1.20
N GLU A 36 10.55 -7.86 2.15
CA GLU A 36 9.52 -6.87 2.40
C GLU A 36 9.75 -6.22 3.75
N VAL A 37 9.79 -4.88 3.75
CA VAL A 37 9.89 -4.06 4.95
C VAL A 37 8.67 -3.17 5.05
N GLN A 38 7.96 -3.27 6.17
CA GLN A 38 6.82 -2.42 6.47
C GLN A 38 7.05 -1.67 7.78
N GLU A 39 6.68 -0.39 7.84
CA GLU A 39 6.84 0.44 9.02
C GLU A 39 5.50 0.99 9.50
N TYR A 40 5.23 0.80 10.79
CA TYR A 40 3.99 1.23 11.43
C TYR A 40 4.29 2.20 12.58
N LYS A 41 3.61 3.35 12.59
CA LYS A 41 3.79 4.37 13.63
C LYS A 41 2.76 4.23 14.73
N PHE A 42 3.22 4.16 15.98
CA PHE A 42 2.40 4.02 17.17
C PHE A 42 2.79 5.02 18.26
N LYS A 43 1.85 5.34 19.15
CA LYS A 43 2.11 6.22 20.32
C LYS A 43 2.84 5.49 21.46
N LYS A 44 2.88 4.16 21.44
CA LYS A 44 3.46 3.28 22.47
C LYS A 44 4.25 2.14 21.81
N PRO A 45 5.20 1.49 22.52
CA PRO A 45 5.92 0.36 21.95
C PRO A 45 4.96 -0.81 21.76
N MET A 46 4.77 -1.25 20.52
CA MET A 46 3.93 -2.40 20.18
C MET A 46 4.78 -3.66 20.13
N HIS A 47 4.19 -4.79 20.49
CA HIS A 47 4.79 -6.10 20.25
C HIS A 47 4.45 -6.54 18.83
N GLY A 48 5.46 -6.95 18.07
CA GLY A 48 5.25 -7.65 16.81
C GLY A 48 5.24 -9.17 17.02
N TYR A 49 5.20 -9.90 15.91
CA TYR A 49 5.16 -11.36 15.86
C TYR A 49 6.43 -11.91 15.21
N ASP A 50 7.23 -12.68 15.93
CA ASP A 50 8.39 -13.34 15.33
C ASP A 50 8.01 -14.77 14.95
N GLY A 51 8.03 -15.09 13.65
CA GLY A 51 7.71 -16.44 13.19
C GLY A 51 7.50 -16.57 11.69
N GLN A 52 7.11 -17.78 11.28
CA GLN A 52 6.70 -18.00 9.90
C GLN A 52 5.38 -17.30 9.61
N ALA A 53 5.38 -16.51 8.54
CA ALA A 53 4.22 -15.90 7.94
C ALA A 53 3.75 -16.72 6.73
N ALA A 54 2.53 -16.41 6.25
CA ALA A 54 1.98 -17.04 5.06
C ALA A 54 2.93 -16.91 3.86
N GLY A 55 3.02 -17.95 3.03
CA GLY A 55 3.93 -17.97 1.87
C GLY A 55 5.37 -18.39 2.18
N GLY A 56 5.65 -18.90 3.39
CA GLY A 56 6.96 -19.45 3.74
C GLY A 56 8.04 -18.40 3.99
N TYR A 57 7.63 -17.17 4.32
CA TYR A 57 8.49 -16.09 4.78
C TYR A 57 8.66 -16.19 6.30
N TYR A 58 9.86 -15.91 6.79
CA TYR A 58 10.08 -15.63 8.19
C TYR A 58 10.01 -14.13 8.40
N CYS A 59 9.06 -13.68 9.20
CA CYS A 59 8.91 -12.27 9.55
C CYS A 59 9.40 -12.04 10.97
N SER A 60 10.14 -10.94 11.16
CA SER A 60 10.55 -10.45 12.47
C SER A 60 10.19 -8.99 12.63
N TYR A 61 9.92 -8.56 13.86
CA TYR A 61 9.56 -7.17 14.13
C TYR A 61 10.54 -6.48 15.09
N VAL A 62 10.94 -5.26 14.73
CA VAL A 62 11.83 -4.42 15.54
C VAL A 62 11.08 -3.18 16.04
N ARG A 63 11.26 -2.88 17.33
CA ARG A 63 10.73 -1.68 17.99
C ARG A 63 11.76 -0.56 17.94
N ILE A 64 11.44 0.53 17.26
CA ILE A 64 12.33 1.67 17.08
C ILE A 64 11.70 2.90 17.76
N PRO A 65 12.33 3.52 18.77
CA PRO A 65 11.80 4.72 19.40
C PRO A 65 11.93 5.94 18.46
N ASP A 66 10.82 6.64 18.19
CA ASP A 66 10.83 7.93 17.49
C ASP A 66 11.12 9.06 18.49
N ARG A 67 12.39 9.46 18.56
CA ARG A 67 12.87 10.52 19.44
C ARG A 67 12.82 11.86 18.73
N LYS A 68 12.23 12.86 19.38
CA LYS A 68 12.30 14.27 18.95
C LYS A 68 13.20 15.03 19.92
N CYS A 69 14.26 15.61 19.38
CA CYS A 69 15.20 16.43 20.12
C CYS A 69 14.86 17.90 19.93
N LYS A 70 14.97 18.67 21.02
CA LYS A 70 14.83 20.12 21.00
C LYS A 70 15.87 20.74 21.91
N ILE A 71 16.36 21.90 21.53
CA ILE A 71 17.25 22.70 22.38
C ILE A 71 16.40 23.47 23.38
N VAL A 72 16.69 23.32 24.67
CA VAL A 72 16.08 24.08 25.76
C VAL A 72 17.20 24.65 26.60
N SER A 73 17.28 25.98 26.71
CA SER A 73 18.31 26.67 27.51
C SER A 73 19.76 26.25 27.16
N GLY A 74 20.05 26.06 25.86
CA GLY A 74 21.37 25.65 25.38
C GLY A 74 21.69 24.16 25.52
N GLN A 75 20.78 23.34 26.07
CA GLN A 75 20.94 21.90 26.20
C GLN A 75 20.01 21.14 25.25
N GLU A 76 20.51 20.07 24.63
CA GLU A 76 19.69 19.19 23.81
C GLU A 76 18.88 18.22 24.68
N VAL A 77 17.55 18.31 24.57
CA VAL A 77 16.61 17.43 25.27
C VAL A 77 15.86 16.59 24.26
N CYS A 78 16.18 15.29 24.23
CA CYS A 78 15.51 14.31 23.37
C CYS A 78 14.45 13.53 24.14
N LYS A 79 13.19 13.61 23.68
CA LYS A 79 12.08 12.83 24.23
C LYS A 79 11.53 11.87 23.19
N THR A 80 11.24 10.63 23.60
CA THR A 80 10.49 9.68 22.77
C THR A 80 9.06 10.18 22.62
N LYS A 81 8.64 10.47 21.39
CA LYS A 81 7.30 10.97 21.06
C LYS A 81 6.42 9.93 20.41
N GLY A 82 7.02 8.86 19.91
CA GLY A 82 6.32 7.73 19.32
C GLY A 82 7.24 6.54 19.19
N TRP A 83 6.72 5.50 18.57
CA TRP A 83 7.40 4.25 18.30
C TRP A 83 7.09 3.82 16.88
N ILE A 84 8.09 3.31 16.19
CA ILE A 84 7.96 2.67 14.89
C ILE A 84 8.10 1.17 15.13
N LEU A 85 7.14 0.40 14.63
CA LEU A 85 7.23 -1.04 14.54
C LEU A 85 7.61 -1.38 13.09
N ARG A 86 8.82 -1.89 12.89
CA ARG A 86 9.30 -2.32 11.58
C ARG A 86 9.15 -3.82 11.46
N GLN A 87 8.44 -4.28 10.45
CA GLN A 87 8.33 -5.68 10.04
C GLN A 87 9.33 -5.95 8.92
N GLU A 88 10.12 -7.01 9.03
CA GLU A 88 11.03 -7.47 7.99
C GLU A 88 10.71 -8.94 7.69
N CYS A 89 10.43 -9.27 6.43
CA CYS A 89 10.08 -10.62 5.99
C CYS A 89 11.07 -11.12 4.93
N ARG A 90 11.56 -12.36 5.06
CA ARG A 90 12.52 -13.01 4.15
C ARG A 90 12.28 -14.51 3.96
#